data_AF-A0A7G1P4C2-F1
#
_entry.id   AF-A0A7G1P4C2-F1
#
_cell.length_a   1.000
_cell.length_b   1.000
_cell.length_c   1.000
_cell.angle_alpha   90.00
_cell.angle_beta   90.00
_cell.angle_gamma   90.00
#
_symmetry.space_group_name_H-M   'P 1'
#
loop_
_entity.id
_entity.type
_entity.pdbx_description
1 polymer ?
#
loop_
_entity_poly.entity_id
_entity_poly.type
_entity_poly.pdbx_seq_one_letter_code
_entity_poly.pdbx_strand_id
1 'polypeptide(L)'
;MIWRFKTGGQWREMPAEFGAWSTVHNRFRQRRDAGVFEALLDGLIAEAAKRGEADLSLVSVDSTTARAHHDAAGMHLSQNVITRTR
;
A
#
# COMPACT_ATOMS: atom_id res chain seq x y z
N MET A 1 -3.22 5.42 -6.24
CA MET A 1 -2.87 4.12 -5.61
C MET A 1 -2.08 3.23 -6.54
N ILE A 2 -2.42 3.15 -7.84
CA ILE A 2 -1.68 2.34 -8.83
C ILE A 2 -0.17 2.61 -8.79
N TRP A 3 0.25 3.88 -8.69
CA TRP A 3 1.67 4.23 -8.52
C TRP A 3 2.34 3.43 -7.39
N ARG A 4 1.72 3.37 -6.21
CA ARG A 4 2.27 2.66 -5.03
C ARG A 4 2.42 1.17 -5.27
N PHE A 5 1.48 0.55 -5.98
CA PHE A 5 1.51 -0.87 -6.33
C PHE A 5 2.53 -1.17 -7.43
N LYS A 6 2.67 -0.26 -8.41
CA LYS A 6 3.63 -0.41 -9.51
C LYS A 6 5.07 -0.21 -9.08
N THR A 7 5.34 0.79 -8.24
CA THR A 7 6.72 1.23 -7.95
C THR A 7 7.28 0.68 -6.65
N GLY A 8 6.42 0.31 -5.69
CA GLY A 8 6.90 -0.03 -4.35
C GLY A 8 7.47 1.15 -3.54
N GLY A 9 7.53 2.35 -4.12
CA GLY A 9 8.28 3.50 -3.61
C GLY A 9 7.75 4.10 -2.30
N GLN A 10 8.56 4.95 -1.67
CA GLN A 10 8.19 5.61 -0.42
C GLN A 10 7.04 6.60 -0.65
N TRP A 11 6.11 6.69 0.30
CA TRP A 11 4.99 7.63 0.20
C TRP A 11 5.43 9.08 0.06
N ARG A 12 6.51 9.47 0.74
CA ARG A 12 7.07 10.83 0.70
C ARG A 12 7.69 11.20 -0.66
N GLU A 13 8.02 10.21 -1.48
CA GLU A 13 8.59 10.37 -2.82
C GLU A 13 7.51 10.36 -3.92
N MET A 14 6.23 10.29 -3.53
CA MET A 14 5.14 10.25 -4.49
C MET A 14 5.13 11.54 -5.34
N PRO A 15 5.04 11.44 -6.68
CA PRO A 15 5.00 12.59 -7.56
C PRO A 15 3.87 13.57 -7.19
N ALA A 16 4.18 14.86 -7.19
CA ALA A 16 3.26 15.91 -6.76
C ALA A 16 1.98 16.00 -7.64
N GLU A 17 2.03 15.52 -8.88
CA GLU A 17 0.88 15.38 -9.79
C GLU A 17 -0.25 14.49 -9.22
N PHE A 18 0.06 13.60 -8.27
CA PHE A 18 -0.94 12.79 -7.56
C PHE A 18 -1.53 13.47 -6.32
N GLY A 19 -1.09 14.69 -5.99
CA GLY A 19 -1.50 15.46 -4.83
C GLY A 19 -0.65 15.18 -3.57
N ALA A 20 -1.07 15.75 -2.44
CA ALA A 20 -0.35 15.61 -1.18
C ALA A 20 -0.27 14.14 -0.73
N TRP A 21 0.96 13.66 -0.50
CA TRP A 21 1.20 12.26 -0.14
C TRP A 21 0.45 11.81 1.11
N SER A 22 0.27 12.69 2.10
CA SER A 22 -0.45 12.38 3.34
C SER A 22 -1.93 12.08 3.07
N THR A 23 -2.57 12.84 2.19
CA THR A 23 -3.96 12.62 1.76
C THR A 23 -4.10 11.31 1.01
N VAL A 24 -3.21 11.02 0.07
CA VAL A 24 -3.24 9.77 -0.70
C VAL A 24 -2.98 8.56 0.19
N HIS A 25 -1.99 8.65 1.09
CA HIS A 25 -1.75 7.63 2.10
C HIS A 25 -2.98 7.41 2.98
N ASN A 26 -3.62 8.47 3.48
CA ASN A 26 -4.78 8.32 4.34
C ASN A 26 -5.94 7.62 3.62
N ARG A 27 -6.21 7.97 2.36
CA ARG A 27 -7.21 7.29 1.53
C ARG A 27 -6.84 5.82 1.29
N PHE A 28 -5.55 5.53 1.07
CA PHE A 28 -5.07 4.15 0.96
C PHE A 28 -5.35 3.35 2.22
N ARG A 29 -4.99 3.91 3.38
CA ARG A 29 -5.20 3.30 4.68
C ARG A 29 -6.70 3.04 4.94
N GLN A 30 -7.56 4.02 4.69
CA GLN A 30 -9.01 3.87 4.83
C GLN A 30 -9.57 2.76 3.93
N ARG A 31 -9.10 2.64 2.68
CA ARG A 31 -9.54 1.56 1.78
C ARG A 31 -9.04 0.19 2.20
N ARG A 32 -7.80 0.11 2.65
CA ARG A 32 -7.23 -1.12 3.22
C ARG A 32 -8.04 -1.55 4.43
N ASP A 33 -8.26 -0.63 5.38
CA ASP A 33 -8.98 -0.91 6.63
C ASP A 33 -10.46 -1.27 6.37
N ALA A 34 -11.03 -0.79 5.27
CA ALA A 34 -12.37 -1.15 4.81
C ALA A 34 -12.43 -2.42 3.94
N GLY A 35 -11.35 -3.19 3.80
CA GLY A 35 -11.32 -4.44 3.03
C GLY A 35 -11.48 -4.29 1.51
N VAL A 36 -11.32 -3.07 0.97
CA VAL A 36 -11.60 -2.78 -0.45
C VAL A 36 -10.70 -3.59 -1.39
N PHE A 37 -9.46 -3.84 -0.99
CA PHE A 37 -8.51 -4.60 -1.83
C PHE A 37 -8.80 -6.10 -1.82
N GLU A 38 -9.28 -6.64 -0.69
CA GLU A 38 -9.70 -8.04 -0.57
C GLU A 38 -10.94 -8.28 -1.45
N ALA A 39 -11.97 -7.43 -1.30
CA ALA A 39 -13.17 -7.51 -2.12
C ALA A 39 -12.88 -7.37 -3.63
N LEU A 40 -11.90 -6.54 -4.01
CA LEU A 40 -11.49 -6.41 -5.40
C LEU A 40 -10.82 -7.69 -5.91
N LEU A 41 -9.93 -8.30 -5.12
CA LEU A 41 -9.26 -9.55 -5.48
C LEU A 41 -10.27 -10.68 -5.65
N ASP A 42 -11.19 -10.85 -4.68
CA ASP A 42 -12.25 -11.86 -4.74
C ASP A 42 -13.11 -11.70 -5.99
N GLY A 43 -13.48 -10.45 -6.33
CA GLY A 43 -14.22 -10.14 -7.54
C GLY A 43 -13.47 -10.53 -8.82
N LEU A 44 -12.17 -10.22 -8.89
CA LEU A 44 -11.34 -10.58 -10.05
C LEU A 44 -11.21 -12.10 -10.22
N ILE A 45 -11.01 -12.84 -9.12
CA ILE A 45 -10.96 -14.30 -9.14
C ILE A 45 -12.29 -14.88 -9.60
N ALA A 46 -13.41 -14.38 -9.04
CA ALA A 46 -14.74 -14.86 -9.42
C ALA A 46 -15.05 -14.62 -10.90
N GLU A 47 -14.68 -13.46 -11.44
CA GLU A 47 -14.86 -13.16 -12.87
C GLU A 47 -13.97 -14.02 -13.78
N ALA A 48 -12.71 -14.25 -13.40
CA ALA A 48 -11.81 -15.14 -14.15
C ALA A 48 -12.32 -16.59 -14.15
N ALA A 49 -12.83 -17.07 -13.00
CA ALA A 49 -13.43 -18.40 -12.89
C ALA A 49 -14.68 -18.55 -13.78
N LYS A 50 -15.57 -17.54 -13.81
CA LYS A 50 -16.75 -17.54 -14.70
C LYS A 50 -16.38 -17.62 -16.17
N ARG A 51 -15.23 -17.05 -16.56
CA ARG A 51 -14.73 -17.08 -17.94
C ARG A 51 -13.96 -18.36 -18.28
N GLY A 52 -13.71 -19.24 -17.30
CA GLY A 52 -12.84 -20.39 -17.47
C GLY A 52 -11.36 -20.02 -17.62
N GLU A 53 -10.98 -18.80 -17.22
CA GLU A 53 -9.61 -18.28 -17.30
C GLU A 53 -8.80 -18.56 -16.03
N ALA A 54 -9.47 -19.02 -14.96
CA ALA A 54 -8.83 -19.45 -13.72
C ALA A 54 -9.27 -20.87 -13.35
N ASP A 55 -8.31 -21.80 -13.27
CA ASP A 55 -8.50 -23.12 -12.68
C ASP A 55 -8.29 -23.05 -11.17
N LEU A 56 -9.36 -23.22 -10.40
CA LEU A 56 -9.34 -23.17 -8.94
C LEU A 56 -9.10 -24.56 -8.31
N SER A 57 -8.88 -25.61 -9.11
CA SER A 57 -8.56 -26.95 -8.59
C SER A 57 -7.12 -27.05 -8.05
N LEU A 58 -6.24 -26.15 -8.49
CA LEU A 58 -4.87 -26.02 -8.03
C LEU A 58 -4.60 -24.59 -7.56
N VAL A 59 -4.37 -24.40 -6.26
CA VAL A 59 -4.03 -23.09 -5.68
C VAL A 59 -2.56 -23.09 -5.28
N SER A 60 -1.78 -22.15 -5.80
CA SER A 60 -0.40 -21.89 -5.38
C SER A 60 -0.38 -20.73 -4.40
N VAL A 61 0.37 -20.89 -3.31
CA VAL A 61 0.57 -19.84 -2.30
C VAL A 61 2.05 -19.51 -2.27
N ASP A 62 2.39 -18.29 -2.68
CA ASP A 62 3.74 -17.74 -2.53
C ASP A 62 3.75 -16.60 -1.50
N SER A 63 4.94 -16.31 -0.97
CA SER A 63 5.18 -15.18 -0.09
C SER A 63 6.40 -14.43 -0.56
N THR A 64 6.28 -13.11 -0.66
CA THR A 64 7.39 -12.22 -0.99
C THR A 64 7.54 -11.17 0.11
N THR A 65 8.75 -11.07 0.68
CA THR A 65 9.05 -10.05 1.70
C THR A 65 9.74 -8.84 1.05
N ALA A 66 9.06 -7.70 1.01
CA ALA A 66 9.65 -6.42 0.64
C ALA A 66 10.13 -5.68 1.89
N ARG A 67 11.45 -5.62 2.11
CA ARG A 67 12.03 -4.88 3.24
C ARG A 67 12.05 -3.38 2.95
N ALA A 68 11.64 -2.58 3.93
CA ALA A 68 11.84 -1.14 3.88
C ALA A 68 13.32 -0.79 4.14
N HIS A 69 13.83 0.24 3.48
CA HIS A 69 15.15 0.80 3.81
C HIS A 69 15.12 1.36 5.24
N HIS A 70 16.24 1.33 5.96
CA HIS A 70 16.31 1.81 7.35
C HIS A 70 15.83 3.26 7.51
N ASP A 71 16.02 4.09 6.48
CA ASP A 71 15.53 5.48 6.43
C ASP A 71 13.99 5.62 6.36
N ALA A 72 13.26 4.54 6.08
CA ALA A 72 11.80 4.54 6.03
C ALA A 72 11.15 4.63 7.42
N ALA A 73 11.91 4.42 8.51
CA ALA A 73 11.41 4.48 9.89
C ALA A 73 11.00 5.89 10.34
N GLY A 74 11.30 6.93 9.55
CA GLY A 74 11.04 8.32 9.90
C GLY A 74 12.06 8.90 10.88
N MET A 75 12.00 10.22 11.12
CA MET A 75 12.91 10.87 12.07
C MET A 75 12.44 10.63 13.51
N HIS A 76 13.34 10.13 14.36
CA HIS A 76 13.16 10.10 15.80
C HIS A 76 13.54 11.47 16.38
N LEU A 77 12.54 12.31 16.69
CA LEU A 77 12.78 13.60 17.34
C LEU A 77 13.16 13.37 18.80
N SER A 78 14.37 13.74 19.19
CA SER A 78 14.77 13.75 20.60
C SER A 78 13.97 14.82 21.35
N GLN A 79 13.64 14.54 22.61
CA GLN A 79 12.78 15.38 23.46
C GLN A 79 13.29 16.84 23.57
N ASN A 80 14.59 17.05 23.40
CA ASN A 80 15.24 18.37 23.41
C ASN A 80 14.91 19.26 22.21
N VAL A 81 14.47 18.70 21.08
CA VAL A 81 14.06 19.47 19.88
C VAL A 81 12.62 19.99 20.03
N ILE A 82 11.78 19.29 20.78
CA ILE A 82 10.36 19.66 20.99
C ILE A 82 10.24 20.87 21.94
N THR A 83 11.12 20.99 22.93
CA THR A 83 11.04 22.04 23.97
C THR A 83 11.55 23.42 23.52
N ARG A 84 12.22 23.52 22.35
CA ARG A 84 12.83 24.79 21.89
C ARG A 84 11.90 25.69 21.06
N THR A 85 10.66 25.25 20.81
CA THR A 85 9.68 25.98 20.00
C THR A 85 8.47 26.44 20.82
N ARG A 86 8.70 26.92 22.05
CA ARG A 86 7.67 27.59 22.85
C ARG A 86 8.19 28.89 23.43
#